data_AF-A0A7S1P837-F1
#
_entry.id   AF-A0A7S1P837-F1
#
_cell.length_a   1.000
_cell.length_b   1.000
_cell.length_c   1.000
_cell.angle_alpha   90.00
_cell.angle_beta   90.00
_cell.angle_gamma   90.00
#
_symmetry.space_group_name_H-M   'P 1'
#
loop_
_entity.id
_entity.type
_entity.pdbx_description
1 polymer ?
#
loop_
_entity_poly.entity_id
_entity_poly.type
_entity_poly.pdbx_seq_one_letter_code
_entity_poly.pdbx_strand_id
1 'polypeptide(L)'
;DDTPLCVAAWRLNLEIEWAEKPDRLVSESVRDRATRDIPHRKRSIRELLRAGADISRIPHSRRTDKPKVFQLALAEYVTVLEELPFGVMRCVNAALHPMRKMADVLTQALPKATAQQLKAVFPSFDP
;
A
#
# COMPACT_ATOMS: atom_id res chain seq x y z
N ASP A 1 20.32 11.70 -9.57
CA ASP A 1 19.31 10.77 -10.08
C ASP A 1 17.95 11.14 -9.53
N ASP A 2 17.09 11.69 -10.38
CA ASP A 2 15.72 12.04 -10.02
C ASP A 2 14.86 10.78 -10.13
N THR A 3 14.78 10.01 -9.04
CA THR A 3 13.88 8.85 -9.00
C THR A 3 12.43 9.32 -9.13
N PRO A 4 11.51 8.50 -9.66
CA PRO A 4 10.08 8.86 -9.72
C PRO A 4 9.52 9.28 -8.35
N LEU A 5 9.99 8.65 -7.27
CA LEU A 5 9.65 8.99 -5.89
C LEU A 5 10.17 10.38 -5.49
N CYS A 6 11.41 10.72 -5.86
CA CYS A 6 11.98 12.04 -5.63
C CYS A 6 11.20 13.13 -6.36
N VAL A 7 10.83 12.91 -7.62
CA VAL A 7 10.01 13.86 -8.41
C VAL A 7 8.62 14.04 -7.80
N ALA A 8 7.98 12.95 -7.39
CA ALA A 8 6.65 13.00 -6.78
C ALA A 8 6.66 13.75 -5.44
N ALA A 9 7.66 13.49 -4.58
CA ALA A 9 7.83 14.17 -3.30
C ALA A 9 8.14 15.67 -3.47
N TRP A 10 8.98 16.02 -4.45
CA TRP A 10 9.27 17.43 -4.77
C TRP A 10 8.03 18.17 -5.27
N ARG A 11 7.25 17.54 -6.15
CA ARG A 11 5.97 18.10 -6.61
C ARG A 11 4.99 18.29 -5.45
N LEU A 12 4.88 17.32 -4.54
CA LEU A 12 4.04 17.47 -3.35
C LEU A 12 4.47 18.68 -2.51
N ASN A 13 5.77 18.88 -2.30
CA ASN A 13 6.27 20.06 -1.60
C ASN A 13 5.85 21.37 -2.29
N LEU A 14 5.95 21.44 -3.63
CA LEU A 14 5.50 22.62 -4.39
C LEU A 14 4.01 22.89 -4.28
N GLU A 15 3.16 21.86 -4.37
CA GLU A 15 1.71 22.05 -4.24
C GLU A 15 1.35 22.52 -2.83
N ILE A 16 2.01 21.99 -1.79
CA ILE A 16 1.83 22.47 -0.41
C ILE A 16 2.26 23.94 -0.30
N GLU A 17 3.43 24.29 -0.84
CA GLU A 17 3.89 25.68 -0.84
C GLU A 17 2.89 26.61 -1.54
N TRP A 18 2.38 26.25 -2.71
CA TRP A 18 1.38 27.06 -3.43
C TRP A 18 0.04 27.15 -2.71
N ALA A 19 -0.39 26.07 -2.05
CA ALA A 19 -1.61 26.04 -1.25
C ALA A 19 -1.52 27.00 -0.05
N GLU A 20 -0.34 27.13 0.55
CA GLU A 20 -0.12 27.93 1.76
C GLU A 20 0.24 29.40 1.47
N LYS A 21 0.55 29.77 0.21
CA LYS A 21 0.92 31.16 -0.12
C LYS A 21 -0.25 32.13 0.09
N PRO A 22 0.01 33.34 0.63
CA PRO A 22 -1.01 34.38 0.80
C PRO A 22 -1.53 34.91 -0.55
N ASP A 23 -2.77 35.43 -0.57
CA ASP A 23 -3.49 35.91 -1.77
C ASP A 23 -2.71 36.91 -2.61
N ARG A 24 -1.85 37.70 -1.96
CA ARG A 24 -1.03 38.71 -2.64
C ARG A 24 0.06 38.13 -3.54
N LEU A 25 0.40 36.84 -3.38
CA LEU A 25 1.52 36.19 -4.06
C LEU A 25 1.08 35.15 -5.09
N VAL A 26 -0.13 34.61 -4.98
CA VAL A 26 -0.65 33.53 -5.83
C VAL A 26 -2.15 33.73 -6.01
N SER A 27 -2.65 33.62 -7.24
CA SER A 27 -4.09 33.69 -7.52
C SER A 27 -4.85 32.52 -6.89
N GLU A 28 -6.10 32.76 -6.48
CA GLU A 28 -7.01 31.74 -5.93
C GLU A 28 -7.07 30.48 -6.80
N SER A 29 -7.17 30.62 -8.13
CA SER A 29 -7.21 29.48 -9.07
C SER A 29 -5.99 28.53 -9.01
N VAL A 30 -4.82 29.06 -8.65
CA VAL A 30 -3.59 28.27 -8.50
C VAL A 30 -3.58 27.58 -7.14
N ARG A 31 -4.05 28.24 -6.08
CA ARG A 31 -4.19 27.63 -4.75
C ARG A 31 -5.21 26.49 -4.76
N ASP A 32 -6.34 26.70 -5.43
CA ASP A 32 -7.40 25.69 -5.56
C ASP A 32 -6.90 24.47 -6.32
N ARG A 33 -6.14 24.70 -7.41
CA ARG A 33 -5.50 23.62 -8.16
C ARG A 33 -4.51 22.87 -7.27
N ALA A 34 -3.65 23.59 -6.56
CA ALA A 34 -2.65 22.98 -5.69
C ALA A 34 -3.31 22.14 -4.59
N THR A 35 -4.34 22.67 -3.93
CA THR A 35 -5.11 21.99 -2.90
C THR A 35 -5.77 20.71 -3.43
N ARG A 36 -6.28 20.75 -4.67
CA ARG A 36 -6.86 19.58 -5.36
C ARG A 36 -5.81 18.55 -5.73
N ASP A 37 -4.60 18.97 -6.09
CA ASP A 37 -3.53 18.09 -6.55
C ASP A 37 -2.78 17.40 -5.40
N ILE A 38 -2.74 17.99 -4.19
CA ILE A 38 -2.09 17.40 -3.00
C ILE A 38 -2.51 15.94 -2.76
N PRO A 39 -3.82 15.58 -2.67
CA PRO A 39 -4.25 14.19 -2.50
C PRO A 39 -3.75 13.25 -3.60
N HIS A 40 -3.70 13.73 -4.85
CA HIS A 40 -3.22 12.93 -5.98
C HIS A 40 -1.72 12.66 -5.88
N ARG A 41 -0.93 13.68 -5.51
CA ARG A 41 0.53 13.51 -5.31
C ARG A 41 0.83 12.54 -4.17
N LYS A 42 0.11 12.64 -3.04
CA LYS A 42 0.22 11.70 -1.92
C LYS A 42 -0.09 10.26 -2.37
N ARG A 43 -1.16 10.06 -3.15
CA ARG A 43 -1.51 8.74 -3.71
C ARG A 43 -0.38 8.18 -4.59
N SER A 44 0.17 8.97 -5.50
CA SER A 44 1.28 8.53 -6.36
C SER A 44 2.52 8.13 -5.54
N ILE A 45 2.85 8.88 -4.49
CA ILE A 45 3.94 8.52 -3.57
C ILE A 45 3.67 7.16 -2.92
N ARG A 46 2.45 6.94 -2.37
CA ARG A 46 2.09 5.66 -1.76
C ARG A 46 2.13 4.49 -2.76
N GLU A 47 1.70 4.69 -4.00
CA GLU A 47 1.78 3.68 -5.05
C GLU A 47 3.22 3.31 -5.40
N LEU A 48 4.10 4.31 -5.53
CA LEU A 48 5.53 4.08 -5.76
C LEU A 48 6.17 3.30 -4.60
N LEU A 49 5.85 3.66 -3.36
CA LEU A 49 6.37 2.97 -2.17
C LEU A 49 5.88 1.52 -2.09
N ARG A 50 4.61 1.26 -2.41
CA ARG A 50 4.07 -0.12 -2.51
C ARG A 50 4.73 -0.93 -3.62
N ALA A 51 5.16 -0.27 -4.70
CA ALA A 51 5.92 -0.89 -5.79
C ALA A 51 7.41 -1.12 -5.44
N GLY A 52 7.84 -0.78 -4.21
CA GLY A 52 9.22 -1.00 -3.75
C GLY A 52 10.17 0.16 -4.06
N ALA A 53 9.66 1.37 -4.30
CA ALA A 53 10.51 2.54 -4.46
C ALA A 53 11.33 2.80 -3.18
N ASP A 54 12.65 2.93 -3.34
CA ASP A 54 13.58 3.12 -2.25
C ASP A 54 13.61 4.59 -1.79
N ILE A 55 13.13 4.82 -0.55
CA ILE A 55 13.09 6.14 0.08
C ILE A 55 14.49 6.70 0.38
N SER A 56 15.51 5.85 0.56
CA SER A 56 16.89 6.28 0.83
C SER A 56 17.51 7.02 -0.36
N ARG A 57 16.95 6.80 -1.57
CA ARG A 57 17.37 7.48 -2.80
C ARG A 57 16.84 8.91 -2.91
N ILE A 58 16.01 9.37 -1.98
CA ILE A 58 15.64 10.79 -1.89
C ILE A 58 16.88 11.56 -1.38
N PRO A 59 17.42 12.53 -2.14
CA PRO A 59 18.67 13.18 -1.77
C PRO A 59 18.54 14.00 -0.48
N HIS A 60 19.34 13.70 0.54
CA HIS A 60 19.23 14.35 1.86
C HIS A 60 20.01 15.68 1.99
N SER A 61 20.99 15.99 1.12
CA SER A 61 22.14 16.80 1.58
C SER A 61 22.52 18.08 0.82
N ARG A 62 21.74 18.63 -0.14
CA ARG A 62 22.28 19.79 -0.92
C ARG A 62 21.36 20.90 -1.42
N ARG A 63 20.07 20.93 -1.08
CA ARG A 63 19.18 22.08 -1.36
C ARG A 63 18.30 22.34 -0.14
N THR A 64 18.01 23.61 0.12
CA THR A 64 17.30 24.13 1.31
C THR A 64 15.87 23.58 1.49
N ASP A 65 15.27 23.02 0.44
CA ASP A 65 13.95 22.42 0.38
C ASP A 65 13.95 20.88 0.61
N LYS A 66 15.10 20.22 0.49
CA LYS A 66 15.21 18.74 0.51
C LYS A 66 14.85 18.06 1.84
N PRO A 67 15.13 18.63 3.02
CA PRO A 67 14.69 18.03 4.28
C PRO A 67 13.15 17.91 4.36
N LYS A 68 12.42 18.90 3.84
CA LYS A 68 10.95 18.88 3.80
C LYS A 68 10.43 17.82 2.83
N VAL A 69 11.02 17.74 1.64
CA VAL A 69 10.68 16.72 0.63
C VAL A 69 10.84 15.30 1.18
N PHE A 70 11.94 15.03 1.89
CA PHE A 70 12.16 13.73 2.53
C PHE A 70 11.11 13.45 3.61
N GLN A 71 10.81 14.42 4.48
CA GLN A 71 9.79 14.26 5.53
C GLN A 71 8.40 13.97 4.96
N LEU A 72 8.03 14.58 3.85
CA LEU A 72 6.76 14.32 3.17
C LEU A 72 6.69 12.88 2.65
N ALA A 73 7.74 12.39 2.00
CA ALA A 73 7.80 11.00 1.55
C ALA A 73 7.83 10.01 2.73
N LEU A 74 8.50 10.37 3.83
CA LEU A 74 8.57 9.57 5.05
C LEU A 74 7.20 9.44 5.71
N ALA A 75 6.42 10.52 5.77
CA ALA A 75 5.06 10.48 6.30
C ALA A 75 4.18 9.51 5.50
N GLU A 76 4.24 9.57 4.17
CA GLU A 76 3.48 8.63 3.32
C GLU A 76 4.01 7.19 3.42
N TYR A 77 5.30 6.99 3.67
CA TYR A 77 5.89 5.68 3.95
C TYR A 77 5.36 5.06 5.24
N VAL A 78 5.24 5.84 6.31
CA VAL A 78 4.59 5.37 7.55
C VAL A 78 3.15 4.96 7.29
N THR A 79 2.39 5.75 6.53
CA THR A 79 1.00 5.39 6.15
C THR A 79 0.94 4.07 5.38
N VAL A 80 1.84 3.85 4.41
CA VAL A 80 1.88 2.57 3.68
C VAL A 80 2.20 1.42 4.64
N LEU A 81 3.15 1.60 5.57
CA LEU A 81 3.50 0.60 6.56
C LEU A 81 2.33 0.27 7.49
N GLU A 82 1.54 1.26 7.90
CA GLU A 82 0.34 1.05 8.74
C GLU A 82 -0.76 0.28 8.01
N GLU A 83 -0.86 0.43 6.68
CA GLU A 83 -1.83 -0.29 5.85
C GLU A 83 -1.40 -1.72 5.49
N LEU A 84 -0.09 -2.01 5.50
CA LEU A 84 0.46 -3.31 5.10
C LEU A 84 -0.12 -4.48 5.91
N PRO A 85 -0.22 -4.44 7.25
CA PRO A 85 -0.78 -5.54 8.04
C PRO A 85 -2.18 -5.94 7.56
N PHE A 86 -3.04 -4.97 7.25
CA PHE A 86 -4.40 -5.23 6.76
C PHE A 86 -4.39 -5.83 5.34
N GLY A 87 -3.53 -5.30 4.46
CA GLY A 87 -3.36 -5.82 3.10
C GLY A 87 -2.87 -7.27 3.11
N VAL A 88 -1.81 -7.55 3.86
CA VAL A 88 -1.24 -8.90 4.02
C VAL A 88 -2.26 -9.84 4.63
N MET A 89 -2.93 -9.43 5.72
CA MET A 89 -3.95 -10.26 6.37
C MET A 89 -5.10 -10.59 5.42
N ARG A 90 -5.56 -9.63 4.62
CA ARG A 90 -6.62 -9.85 3.63
C ARG A 90 -6.17 -10.84 2.55
N CYS A 91 -4.97 -10.69 2.02
CA CYS A 91 -4.42 -11.61 1.02
C CYS A 91 -4.23 -13.03 1.58
N VAL A 92 -3.69 -13.15 2.79
CA VAL A 92 -3.55 -14.44 3.49
C VAL A 92 -4.93 -15.07 3.72
N ASN A 93 -5.90 -14.31 4.23
CA ASN A 93 -7.25 -14.84 4.44
C ASN A 93 -7.92 -15.27 3.14
N ALA A 94 -7.75 -14.51 2.05
CA ALA A 94 -8.24 -14.91 0.73
C ALA A 94 -7.57 -16.19 0.22
N ALA A 95 -6.26 -16.34 0.40
CA ALA A 95 -5.50 -17.52 -0.01
C ALA A 95 -5.84 -18.76 0.83
N LEU A 96 -6.09 -18.60 2.13
CA LEU A 96 -6.47 -19.69 3.04
C LEU A 96 -7.94 -20.09 2.92
N HIS A 97 -8.80 -19.21 2.39
CA HIS A 97 -10.24 -19.44 2.34
C HIS A 97 -10.65 -20.73 1.61
N PRO A 98 -10.11 -21.08 0.42
CA PRO A 98 -10.44 -22.34 -0.25
C PRO A 98 -10.05 -23.57 0.59
N MET A 99 -8.90 -23.51 1.26
CA MET A 99 -8.43 -24.61 2.12
C MET A 99 -9.32 -24.77 3.36
N ARG A 100 -9.73 -23.67 4.00
CA ARG A 100 -10.68 -23.71 5.13
C ARG A 100 -12.03 -24.29 4.69
N LYS A 101 -12.55 -23.85 3.54
CA LYS A 101 -13.79 -24.38 2.99
C LYS A 101 -13.71 -25.89 2.68
N MET A 102 -12.59 -26.34 2.11
CA MET A 102 -12.35 -27.78 1.89
C MET A 102 -12.29 -28.55 3.21
N ALA A 103 -11.57 -28.01 4.20
CA ALA A 103 -11.47 -28.60 5.53
C ALA A 103 -12.84 -28.67 6.22
N ASP A 104 -13.69 -27.66 6.10
CA ASP A 104 -15.05 -27.66 6.64
C ASP A 104 -15.91 -28.77 6.00
N VAL A 105 -15.83 -28.91 4.67
CA VAL A 105 -16.53 -29.98 3.93
C VAL A 105 -16.04 -31.35 4.40
N LEU A 106 -14.73 -31.55 4.50
CA LEU A 106 -14.15 -32.81 4.96
C LEU A 106 -14.56 -33.10 6.40
N THR A 107 -14.52 -32.11 7.28
CA THR A 107 -14.91 -32.25 8.70
C THR A 107 -16.37 -32.70 8.83
N GLN A 108 -17.27 -32.22 7.94
CA GLN A 108 -18.68 -32.64 7.92
C GLN A 108 -18.91 -33.99 7.26
N ALA A 109 -18.09 -34.34 6.26
CA ALA A 109 -18.26 -35.55 5.45
C ALA A 109 -17.62 -36.79 6.08
N LEU A 110 -16.43 -36.66 6.67
CA LEU A 110 -15.66 -37.79 7.22
C LEU A 110 -16.45 -38.60 8.27
N PRO A 111 -17.18 -37.99 9.24
CA PRO A 111 -17.96 -38.76 10.21
C PRO A 111 -19.15 -39.51 9.60
N LYS A 112 -19.57 -39.16 8.38
CA LYS A 112 -20.73 -39.74 7.68
C LYS A 112 -20.32 -40.72 6.59
N ALA A 113 -19.03 -40.80 6.27
CA ALA A 113 -18.51 -41.63 5.19
C ALA A 113 -18.24 -43.05 5.69
N THR A 114 -18.51 -44.05 4.83
CA THR A 114 -18.17 -45.45 5.13
C THR A 114 -16.68 -45.70 4.90
N ALA A 115 -16.10 -46.71 5.58
CA ALA A 115 -14.69 -47.08 5.40
C ALA A 115 -14.32 -47.36 3.92
N GLN A 116 -15.26 -47.91 3.15
CA GLN A 116 -15.08 -48.21 1.72
C GLN A 116 -15.09 -46.94 0.85
N GLN A 117 -15.89 -45.94 1.20
CA GLN A 117 -15.87 -44.62 0.55
C GLN A 117 -14.60 -43.85 0.89
N LEU A 118 -14.13 -43.92 2.15
CA LEU A 118 -12.89 -43.30 2.59
C LEU A 118 -11.67 -43.93 1.91
N LYS A 119 -11.62 -45.27 1.78
CA LYS A 119 -10.54 -45.99 1.09
C LYS A 119 -10.53 -45.73 -0.43
N ALA A 120 -11.68 -45.44 -1.04
CA ALA A 120 -11.77 -45.05 -2.44
C ALA A 120 -11.23 -43.63 -2.71
N VAL A 121 -11.46 -42.70 -1.78
CA VAL A 121 -11.01 -41.30 -1.91
C VAL A 121 -9.58 -41.11 -1.39
N PHE A 122 -9.18 -41.88 -0.39
CA PHE A 122 -7.86 -41.87 0.25
C PHE A 122 -7.31 -43.31 0.24
N PRO A 123 -6.61 -43.75 -0.83
CA PRO A 123 -6.16 -45.13 -0.99
C PRO A 123 -5.20 -45.63 0.10
N SER A 124 -4.53 -44.69 0.79
CA SER A 124 -3.62 -44.96 1.91
C SER A 124 -4.33 -45.04 3.26
N PHE A 125 -5.65 -44.89 3.31
CA PHE A 125 -6.43 -44.98 4.55
C PHE A 125 -6.66 -46.45 4.91
N ASP A 126 -5.93 -46.95 5.90
CA ASP A 126 -6.23 -48.23 6.57
C ASP A 126 -6.99 -47.93 7.87
N PRO A 127 -8.23 -48.44 8.02
CA PRO A 127 -9.11 -48.17 9.16
C PRO A 127 -8.64 -48.82 10.46
#